data_AF-A0AAW0FYJ6-F1
#
_entry.id   AF-A0AAW0FYJ6-F1
#
_cell.length_a   1.000
_cell.length_b   1.000
_cell.length_c   1.000
_cell.angle_alpha   90.00
_cell.angle_beta   90.00
_cell.angle_gamma   90.00
#
_symmetry.space_group_name_H-M   'P 1'
#
loop_
_entity.id
_entity.type
_entity.pdbx_description
1 polymer ?
#
loop_
_entity_poly.entity_id
_entity_poly.type
_entity_poly.pdbx_seq_one_letter_code
_entity_poly.pdbx_strand_id
1 'polypeptide(L)'
;MVVREVRRTNFGMIACVLNVISFNAAYCLYPRATLEERVTVVCTTRNDTTIEDVYRRYRDRGWTLIRGYHVIRSYTLDPCLTEEHRWINDGFSWSIPLPYQFQDDVAMTHDPVSVSGWTFKGRGIEIYEPAIISFYRLENPDLYHHYVLDCHDVMLTSSVMTLMNMAARYNAIRSPCSSSNRHYVDDRLIHLIQEYNRAIF
;
A
#
# COMPACT_ATOMS: atom_id res chain seq x y z
N MET A 1 -6.32 6.38 -7.03
CA MET A 1 -4.87 6.41 -7.27
C MET A 1 -4.58 5.76 -8.61
N VAL A 2 -4.14 6.52 -9.62
CA VAL A 2 -3.73 5.95 -10.92
C VAL A 2 -2.36 5.30 -10.73
N VAL A 3 -2.35 4.01 -10.41
CA VAL A 3 -1.16 3.19 -10.61
C VAL A 3 -1.08 2.92 -12.11
N ARG A 4 -0.41 3.81 -12.85
CA ARG A 4 -0.11 3.60 -14.28
C ARG A 4 0.66 2.28 -14.40
N GLU A 5 0.04 1.34 -15.11
CA GLU A 5 0.64 0.12 -15.68
C GLU A 5 1.86 -0.45 -14.94
N VAL A 6 1.63 -1.10 -13.79
CA VAL A 6 2.62 -2.05 -13.25
C VAL A 6 2.45 -3.35 -14.04
N ARG A 7 3.17 -3.47 -15.17
CA ARG A 7 3.56 -4.79 -15.69
C ARG A 7 4.28 -5.52 -14.56
N ARG A 8 4.26 -6.86 -14.52
CA ARG A 8 5.04 -7.66 -13.55
C ARG A 8 6.54 -7.35 -13.64
N THR A 9 6.97 -6.25 -13.06
CA THR A 9 8.35 -5.89 -12.81
C THR A 9 8.46 -5.86 -11.30
N ASN A 10 9.12 -6.87 -10.74
CA ASN A 10 9.52 -6.90 -9.34
C ASN A 10 10.46 -5.70 -9.13
N PHE A 11 9.90 -4.57 -8.71
CA PHE A 11 10.65 -3.36 -8.38
C PHE A 11 11.43 -3.63 -7.10
N GLY A 12 12.71 -3.24 -7.09
CA GLY A 12 13.48 -3.17 -5.86
C GLY A 12 12.88 -2.09 -4.96
N MET A 13 11.97 -2.47 -4.06
CA MET A 13 11.36 -1.54 -3.12
C MET A 13 12.26 -1.39 -1.89
N ILE A 14 12.47 -0.13 -1.52
CA ILE A 14 13.16 0.29 -0.30
C ILE A 14 12.05 0.75 0.65
N ALA A 15 11.74 -0.07 1.66
CA ALA A 15 10.48 0.05 2.41
C ALA A 15 10.37 1.27 3.32
N CYS A 16 11.49 1.80 3.81
CA CYS A 16 11.46 2.97 4.70
C CYS A 16 11.69 4.29 3.95
N VAL A 17 11.59 4.29 2.62
CA VAL A 17 11.50 5.55 1.83
C VAL A 17 10.14 5.64 1.13
N LEU A 18 9.26 4.66 1.34
CA LEU A 18 7.90 4.68 0.82
C LEU A 18 7.07 5.70 1.60
N ASN A 19 7.05 6.92 1.07
CA ASN A 19 6.02 7.88 1.38
C ASN A 19 4.87 7.69 0.39
N VAL A 20 3.65 7.62 0.88
CA VAL A 20 2.46 7.52 0.01
C VAL A 20 1.94 8.93 -0.21
N ILE A 21 1.90 9.38 -1.46
CA ILE A 21 1.29 10.66 -1.81
C ILE A 21 -0.12 10.36 -2.32
N SER A 22 -1.13 10.79 -1.57
CA SER A 22 -2.53 10.68 -1.92
C SER A 22 -3.07 12.00 -2.49
N PHE A 23 -4.39 12.10 -2.61
CA PHE A 23 -5.00 13.33 -3.11
C PHE A 23 -4.98 14.47 -2.07
N ASN A 24 -5.03 14.17 -0.77
CA ASN A 24 -5.13 15.18 0.29
C ASN A 24 -3.95 15.19 1.25
N ALA A 25 -3.08 14.18 1.22
CA ALA A 25 -1.96 14.09 2.15
C ALA A 25 -0.76 13.34 1.55
N ALA A 26 0.42 13.67 2.05
CA ALA A 26 1.60 12.84 1.93
C ALA A 26 1.82 12.11 3.26
N TYR A 27 1.92 10.79 3.21
CA TYR A 27 2.14 9.94 4.37
C TYR A 27 3.59 9.47 4.43
N CYS A 28 4.16 9.45 5.62
CA CYS A 28 5.42 8.78 5.92
C CYS A 28 5.14 7.65 6.91
N LEU A 29 5.36 6.40 6.47
CA LEU A 29 4.98 5.22 7.24
C LEU A 29 5.92 4.95 8.43
N TYR A 30 7.16 5.42 8.35
CA TYR A 30 8.19 5.24 9.37
C TYR A 30 8.98 6.55 9.57
N PRO A 31 8.33 7.64 9.99
CA PRO A 31 8.91 8.99 9.99
C PRO A 31 10.22 9.07 10.77
N ARG A 32 10.32 8.38 11.91
CA ARG A 32 11.56 8.32 12.69
C ARG A 32 12.67 7.61 11.93
N ALA A 33 12.48 6.34 11.52
CA ALA A 33 13.45 5.62 10.70
C ALA A 33 13.85 6.40 9.42
N THR A 34 12.87 6.97 8.70
CA THR A 34 13.06 7.65 7.41
C THR A 34 13.72 9.02 7.55
N LEU A 35 13.21 9.89 8.42
CA LEU A 35 13.56 11.31 8.46
C LEU A 35 14.62 11.62 9.52
N GLU A 36 14.57 10.94 10.67
CA GLU A 36 15.50 11.18 11.77
C GLU A 36 16.74 10.28 11.66
N GLU A 37 16.53 8.96 11.53
CA GLU A 37 17.62 7.98 11.62
C GLU A 37 18.25 7.67 10.26
N ARG A 38 17.59 8.05 9.15
CA ARG A 38 18.00 7.74 7.76
C ARG A 38 18.28 6.26 7.54
N VAL A 39 17.47 5.42 8.17
CA VAL A 39 17.53 3.97 8.07
C VAL A 39 16.52 3.52 7.04
N THR A 40 16.89 2.53 6.23
CA THR A 40 15.91 1.85 5.41
C THR A 40 16.13 0.37 5.25
N VAL A 41 15.03 -0.37 5.29
CA VAL A 41 14.97 -1.79 5.01
C VAL A 41 14.93 -2.03 3.51
N VAL A 42 15.79 -2.94 3.08
CA VAL A 42 15.87 -3.43 1.71
C VAL A 42 14.91 -4.61 1.53
N CYS A 43 13.87 -4.45 0.71
CA CYS A 43 12.82 -5.46 0.51
C CYS A 43 12.93 -6.20 -0.84
N THR A 44 14.13 -6.30 -1.41
CA THR A 44 14.35 -6.96 -2.70
C THR A 44 15.22 -8.21 -2.58
N THR A 45 14.80 -9.27 -3.25
CA THR A 45 15.58 -10.53 -3.44
C THR A 45 16.61 -10.40 -4.56
N ARG A 46 16.52 -9.37 -5.40
CA ARG A 46 17.35 -9.27 -6.61
C ARG A 46 18.68 -8.57 -6.31
N ASN A 47 19.77 -9.28 -6.60
CA ASN A 47 21.10 -8.71 -6.74
C ASN A 47 21.32 -8.30 -8.20
N ASP A 48 20.63 -7.26 -8.65
CA ASP A 48 20.89 -6.63 -9.94
C ASP A 48 21.87 -5.46 -9.74
N THR A 49 22.80 -5.28 -10.68
CA THR A 49 23.70 -4.13 -10.79
C THR A 49 22.97 -2.80 -10.68
N THR A 50 21.76 -2.71 -11.26
CA THR A 50 20.91 -1.51 -11.20
C THR A 50 20.50 -1.14 -9.77
N ILE A 51 20.31 -2.14 -8.92
CA ILE A 51 19.92 -1.98 -7.53
C ILE A 51 21.11 -1.52 -6.67
N GLU A 52 22.33 -1.96 -6.97
CA GLU A 52 23.52 -1.52 -6.24
C GLU A 52 23.84 -0.04 -6.49
N ASP A 53 23.56 0.48 -7.69
CA ASP A 53 23.68 1.92 -7.97
C ASP A 53 22.62 2.75 -7.20
N VAL A 54 21.43 2.19 -6.98
CA VAL A 54 20.44 2.80 -6.07
C VAL A 54 21.00 2.81 -4.64
N TYR A 55 21.51 1.68 -4.15
CA TYR A 55 22.08 1.58 -2.82
C TYR A 55 23.24 2.54 -2.59
N ARG A 56 24.15 2.65 -3.56
CA ARG A 56 25.26 3.60 -3.51
C ARG A 56 24.74 5.03 -3.33
N ARG A 57 23.77 5.46 -4.15
CA ARG A 57 23.17 6.80 -4.04
C ARG A 57 22.52 7.08 -2.67
N TYR A 58 21.93 6.07 -2.03
CA TYR A 58 21.38 6.23 -0.68
C TYR A 58 22.49 6.31 0.37
N ARG A 59 23.49 5.43 0.31
CA ARG A 59 24.65 5.48 1.22
C ARG A 59 25.41 6.80 1.10
N ASP A 60 25.61 7.32 -0.11
CA ASP A 60 26.26 8.62 -0.36
C ASP A 60 25.50 9.79 0.27
N ARG A 61 24.19 9.63 0.52
CA ARG A 61 23.34 10.61 1.22
C ARG A 61 23.27 10.37 2.74
N GLY A 62 24.06 9.44 3.25
CA GLY A 62 24.13 9.08 4.67
C GLY A 62 23.03 8.13 5.12
N TRP A 63 22.43 7.35 4.21
CA TRP A 63 21.44 6.34 4.60
C TRP A 63 22.09 5.03 5.02
N THR A 64 21.55 4.42 6.06
CA THR A 64 21.89 3.07 6.50
C THR A 64 20.94 2.06 5.87
N LEU A 65 21.48 1.17 5.04
CA LEU A 65 20.71 0.12 4.36
C LEU A 65 20.72 -1.16 5.20
N ILE A 66 19.57 -1.52 5.75
CA ILE A 66 19.38 -2.74 6.52
C ILE A 66 18.93 -3.86 5.58
N ARG A 67 19.67 -4.97 5.58
CA ARG A 67 19.33 -6.21 4.87
C ARG A 67 19.08 -7.33 5.88
N GLY A 68 18.02 -8.09 5.65
CA GLY A 68 17.66 -9.24 6.48
C GLY A 68 16.96 -8.84 7.78
N TYR A 69 16.00 -9.68 8.18
CA TYR A 69 15.12 -9.41 9.32
C TYR A 69 15.85 -9.40 10.68
N HIS A 70 16.91 -10.20 10.84
CA HIS A 70 17.70 -10.23 12.07
C HIS A 70 18.30 -8.90 12.46
N VAL A 71 18.68 -8.11 11.45
CA VAL A 71 19.27 -6.79 11.66
C VAL A 71 18.17 -5.83 12.13
N ILE A 72 16.94 -5.95 11.64
CA ILE A 72 15.82 -5.11 12.12
C ILE A 72 15.55 -5.36 13.61
N ARG A 73 15.61 -6.63 14.04
CA ARG A 73 15.49 -6.99 15.46
C ARG A 73 16.66 -6.51 16.33
N SER A 74 17.88 -6.40 15.80
CA SER A 74 19.00 -5.85 16.57
C SER A 74 19.02 -4.32 16.60
N TYR A 75 18.37 -3.68 15.63
CA TYR A 75 18.17 -2.23 15.56
C TYR A 75 16.86 -1.78 16.26
N THR A 76 16.29 -2.59 17.17
CA THR A 76 15.08 -2.27 17.96
C THR A 76 15.26 -1.08 18.91
N LEU A 77 15.45 0.09 18.34
CA LEU A 77 15.27 1.40 18.97
C LEU A 77 14.06 2.12 18.38
N ASP A 78 13.61 1.73 17.17
CA ASP A 78 12.37 2.26 16.60
C ASP A 78 11.20 1.26 16.79
N PRO A 79 10.26 1.54 17.72
CA PRO A 79 9.06 0.71 17.90
C PRO A 79 8.16 0.67 16.67
N CYS A 80 8.42 1.48 15.63
CA CYS A 80 7.62 1.51 14.42
C CYS A 80 7.92 0.35 13.46
N LEU A 81 9.07 -0.33 13.58
CA LEU A 81 9.51 -1.44 12.72
C LEU A 81 9.13 -2.83 13.29
N THR A 82 7.89 -2.96 13.79
CA THR A 82 7.36 -4.22 14.32
C THR A 82 6.71 -5.06 13.21
N GLU A 83 6.51 -6.35 13.47
CA GLU A 83 5.74 -7.23 12.59
C GLU A 83 4.22 -7.10 12.77
N GLU A 84 3.80 -6.04 13.45
CA GLU A 84 2.40 -5.77 13.69
C GLU A 84 1.72 -5.22 12.43
N HIS A 85 0.41 -5.44 12.35
CA HIS A 85 -0.40 -4.81 11.33
C HIS A 85 -0.53 -3.32 11.64
N ARG A 86 -0.23 -2.47 10.66
CA ARG A 86 -0.21 -1.01 10.79
C ARG A 86 -1.08 -0.35 9.74
N TRP A 87 -1.54 0.87 10.03
CA TRP A 87 -2.42 1.67 9.16
C TRP A 87 -1.72 2.95 8.71
N ILE A 88 -2.05 3.46 7.51
CA ILE A 88 -1.30 4.58 6.90
C ILE A 88 -1.36 5.86 7.74
N ASN A 89 -2.41 6.00 8.54
CA ASN A 89 -2.63 7.13 9.41
C ASN A 89 -2.71 6.72 10.88
N ASP A 90 -1.94 5.70 11.29
CA ASP A 90 -1.78 5.33 12.71
C ASP A 90 -0.87 6.32 13.47
N GLY A 91 -0.78 6.15 14.80
CA GLY A 91 0.03 7.01 15.67
C GLY A 91 1.55 6.91 15.46
N PHE A 92 2.01 6.00 14.60
CA PHE A 92 3.41 5.80 14.24
C PHE A 92 3.73 6.31 12.83
N SER A 93 2.75 6.85 12.13
CA SER A 93 2.90 7.45 10.80
C SER A 93 2.83 8.97 10.90
N TRP A 94 3.43 9.68 9.95
CA TRP A 94 3.18 11.11 9.76
C TRP A 94 2.30 11.32 8.53
N SER A 95 1.37 12.26 8.63
CA SER A 95 0.60 12.76 7.50
C SER A 95 0.79 14.27 7.36
N ILE A 96 1.15 14.71 6.16
CA ILE A 96 1.29 16.11 5.80
C ILE A 96 0.16 16.44 4.84
N PRO A 97 -0.82 17.26 5.25
CA PRO A 97 -1.89 17.69 4.35
C PRO A 97 -1.30 18.40 3.12
N LEU A 98 -1.76 18.00 1.94
CA LEU A 98 -1.43 18.67 0.69
C LEU A 98 -2.45 19.79 0.44
N PRO A 99 -2.01 20.96 -0.07
CA PRO A 99 -2.93 22.03 -0.43
C PRO A 99 -3.87 21.51 -1.52
N TYR A 100 -5.16 21.42 -1.18
CA TYR A 100 -6.20 20.95 -2.10
C TYR A 100 -6.33 21.94 -3.28
N GLN A 101 -6.07 21.49 -4.51
CA GLN A 101 -6.08 22.34 -5.72
C GLN A 101 -6.92 21.80 -6.89
N PHE A 102 -7.75 20.78 -6.69
CA PHE A 102 -8.65 20.32 -7.74
C PHE A 102 -9.96 21.10 -7.72
N GLN A 103 -10.28 21.74 -8.85
CA GLN A 103 -11.40 22.68 -9.02
C GLN A 103 -12.71 21.99 -9.43
N ASP A 104 -12.73 20.65 -9.56
CA ASP A 104 -13.86 19.92 -10.16
C ASP A 104 -14.69 19.11 -9.13
N ASP A 105 -15.91 19.62 -8.93
CA ASP A 105 -17.24 19.06 -8.55
C ASP A 105 -17.48 17.84 -7.65
N VAL A 106 -16.49 17.03 -7.25
CA VAL A 106 -16.74 16.03 -6.19
C VAL A 106 -15.58 16.03 -5.21
N ALA A 107 -15.70 16.86 -4.17
CA ALA A 107 -14.77 16.85 -3.05
C ALA A 107 -14.83 15.47 -2.38
N MET A 108 -13.82 14.63 -2.64
CA MET A 108 -13.60 13.44 -1.82
C MET A 108 -13.43 13.91 -0.38
N THR A 109 -14.38 13.55 0.47
CA THR A 109 -14.40 13.94 1.88
C THR A 109 -13.36 13.19 2.71
N HIS A 110 -12.84 12.08 2.18
CA HIS A 110 -11.91 11.18 2.87
C HIS A 110 -10.86 10.62 1.91
N ASP A 111 -9.65 10.41 2.43
CA ASP A 111 -8.58 9.75 1.69
C ASP A 111 -8.75 8.23 1.68
N PRO A 112 -8.98 7.58 0.53
CA PRO A 112 -9.03 6.12 0.49
C PRO A 112 -7.71 5.48 0.90
N VAL A 113 -6.58 6.20 0.81
CA VAL A 113 -5.28 5.70 1.25
C VAL A 113 -5.20 5.60 2.78
N SER A 114 -5.89 6.46 3.52
CA SER A 114 -5.81 6.49 5.00
C SER A 114 -6.31 5.21 5.68
N VAL A 115 -7.17 4.44 5.01
CA VAL A 115 -7.70 3.15 5.47
C VAL A 115 -6.93 1.95 4.90
N SER A 116 -5.76 2.17 4.31
CA SER A 116 -4.91 1.06 3.87
C SER A 116 -4.03 0.61 5.04
N GLY A 117 -3.92 -0.69 5.20
CA GLY A 117 -2.99 -1.32 6.13
C GLY A 117 -1.78 -1.92 5.41
N TRP A 118 -0.74 -2.22 6.19
CA TRP A 118 0.33 -3.11 5.78
C TRP A 118 0.82 -3.90 6.99
N THR A 119 1.46 -5.03 6.71
CA THR A 119 2.25 -5.74 7.71
C THR A 119 3.67 -5.89 7.20
N PHE A 120 4.62 -5.44 8.01
CA PHE A 120 6.02 -5.72 7.76
C PHE A 120 6.30 -7.16 8.20
N LYS A 121 6.59 -8.08 7.28
CA LYS A 121 6.95 -9.46 7.64
C LYS A 121 8.45 -9.66 7.46
N GLY A 122 9.12 -9.93 8.57
CA GLY A 122 10.39 -10.60 8.57
C GLY A 122 10.23 -12.04 8.15
N ARG A 123 10.84 -12.44 7.04
CA ARG A 123 11.06 -13.87 6.88
C ARG A 123 12.16 -14.31 7.84
N GLY A 124 11.98 -15.49 8.44
CA GLY A 124 12.61 -15.97 9.68
C GLY A 124 14.12 -16.12 9.66
N ILE A 125 14.63 -17.14 10.38
CA ILE A 125 16.01 -17.18 10.92
C ILE A 125 17.11 -17.31 9.83
N GLU A 126 16.71 -17.42 8.57
CA GLU A 126 17.63 -17.56 7.44
C GLU A 126 18.04 -16.18 6.93
N ILE A 127 19.33 -15.87 7.10
CA ILE A 127 20.02 -14.58 6.93
C ILE A 127 19.83 -13.93 5.54
N TYR A 128 19.17 -14.60 4.60
CA TYR A 128 19.10 -14.21 3.19
C TYR A 128 17.68 -13.95 2.66
N GLU A 129 16.61 -14.16 3.43
CA GLU A 129 15.28 -13.85 2.94
C GLU A 129 14.95 -12.35 3.15
N PRO A 130 14.65 -11.60 2.08
CA PRO A 130 14.29 -10.19 2.22
C PRO A 130 12.89 -10.06 2.80
N ALA A 131 12.64 -8.92 3.44
CA ALA A 131 11.30 -8.52 3.79
C ALA A 131 10.45 -8.40 2.52
N ILE A 132 9.24 -8.95 2.56
CA ILE A 132 8.31 -8.91 1.42
C ILE A 132 7.12 -8.05 1.83
N ILE A 133 6.85 -7.02 1.04
CA ILE A 133 5.57 -6.33 1.06
C ILE A 133 4.76 -6.90 -0.10
N SER A 134 3.61 -7.49 0.20
CA SER A 134 2.74 -8.11 -0.80
C SER A 134 1.40 -7.39 -0.84
N PHE A 135 0.90 -7.15 -2.05
CA PHE A 135 -0.44 -6.61 -2.26
C PHE A 135 -1.13 -7.36 -3.39
N TYR A 136 -2.45 -7.40 -3.35
CA TYR A 136 -3.31 -7.93 -4.40
C TYR A 136 -3.86 -6.77 -5.23
N ARG A 137 -3.55 -6.75 -6.51
CA ARG A 137 -4.15 -5.81 -7.45
C ARG A 137 -5.51 -6.36 -7.87
N LEU A 138 -6.58 -5.65 -7.52
CA LEU A 138 -7.93 -5.94 -7.99
C LEU A 138 -8.20 -5.08 -9.23
N GLU A 139 -8.34 -5.76 -10.36
CA GLU A 139 -8.72 -5.17 -11.64
C GLU A 139 -10.01 -5.82 -12.12
N ASN A 140 -10.99 -5.01 -12.48
CA ASN A 140 -12.24 -5.48 -13.07
C ASN A 140 -12.74 -4.43 -14.07
N PRO A 141 -13.19 -4.82 -15.29
CA PRO A 141 -13.75 -3.89 -16.27
C PRO A 141 -14.94 -3.06 -15.75
N ASP A 142 -15.63 -3.56 -14.72
CA ASP A 142 -16.77 -2.90 -14.08
C ASP A 142 -16.36 -1.89 -13.01
N LEU A 143 -15.09 -1.89 -12.59
CA LEU A 143 -14.55 -0.88 -11.67
C LEU A 143 -14.06 0.34 -12.46
N TYR A 144 -14.25 1.52 -11.88
CA TYR A 144 -13.71 2.74 -12.46
C TYR A 144 -12.24 2.92 -12.06
N HIS A 145 -11.89 2.53 -10.83
CA HIS A 145 -10.53 2.56 -10.32
C HIS A 145 -9.87 1.19 -10.25
N HIS A 146 -8.53 1.19 -10.24
CA HIS A 146 -7.74 0.01 -9.90
C HIS A 146 -7.48 0.01 -8.40
N TYR A 147 -7.74 -1.12 -7.74
CA TYR A 147 -7.60 -1.24 -6.31
C TYR A 147 -6.39 -2.10 -5.98
N VAL A 148 -5.74 -1.76 -4.87
CA VAL A 148 -4.66 -2.54 -4.29
C VAL A 148 -5.12 -2.92 -2.89
N LEU A 149 -5.28 -4.22 -2.65
CA LEU A 149 -5.77 -4.81 -1.41
C LEU A 149 -4.62 -5.50 -0.71
N ASP A 150 -4.44 -5.25 0.59
CA ASP A 150 -3.61 -6.10 1.45
C ASP A 150 -4.51 -7.20 2.01
N CYS A 151 -4.77 -8.26 1.23
CA CYS A 151 -5.65 -9.34 1.69
C CYS A 151 -4.96 -10.71 1.65
N HIS A 152 -4.23 -11.04 2.72
CA HIS A 152 -4.16 -12.45 3.14
C HIS A 152 -5.47 -12.91 3.75
N ASP A 153 -6.43 -12.00 3.92
CA ASP A 153 -7.73 -12.28 4.51
C ASP A 153 -8.70 -12.93 3.51
N VAL A 154 -8.98 -14.20 3.76
CA VAL A 154 -9.87 -15.03 2.95
C VAL A 154 -11.30 -14.50 2.97
N MET A 155 -11.75 -13.90 4.08
CA MET A 155 -13.13 -13.41 4.23
C MET A 155 -13.36 -12.13 3.44
N LEU A 156 -12.43 -11.18 3.51
CA LEU A 156 -12.48 -9.98 2.66
C LEU A 156 -12.40 -10.37 1.19
N THR A 157 -11.47 -11.26 0.83
CA THR A 157 -11.32 -11.75 -0.55
C THR A 157 -12.63 -12.36 -1.06
N SER A 158 -13.27 -13.22 -0.28
CA SER A 158 -14.56 -13.84 -0.64
C SER A 158 -15.67 -12.82 -0.83
N SER A 159 -15.73 -11.82 0.06
CA SER A 159 -16.74 -10.75 0.01
C SER A 159 -16.56 -9.86 -1.21
N VAL A 160 -15.32 -9.47 -1.51
CA VAL A 160 -14.95 -8.71 -2.72
C VAL A 160 -15.32 -9.49 -3.97
N MET A 161 -14.98 -10.77 -4.06
CA MET A 161 -15.31 -11.61 -5.21
C MET A 161 -16.83 -11.78 -5.39
N THR A 162 -17.58 -11.91 -4.29
CA THR A 162 -19.05 -11.93 -4.30
C THR A 162 -19.61 -10.63 -4.87
N LEU A 163 -19.12 -9.49 -4.41
CA LEU A 163 -19.52 -8.17 -4.91
C LEU A 163 -19.22 -8.03 -6.41
N MET A 164 -18.03 -8.44 -6.86
CA MET A 164 -17.65 -8.39 -8.27
C MET A 164 -18.55 -9.27 -9.14
N ASN A 165 -18.91 -10.46 -8.67
CA ASN A 165 -19.85 -11.34 -9.38
C ASN A 165 -21.27 -10.74 -9.45
N MET A 166 -21.72 -10.07 -8.38
CA MET A 166 -23.01 -9.36 -8.39
C MET A 166 -23.00 -8.19 -9.38
N ALA A 167 -21.92 -7.40 -9.41
CA ALA A 167 -21.76 -6.30 -10.35
C ALA A 167 -21.78 -6.78 -11.81
N ALA A 168 -21.02 -7.85 -12.11
CA ALA A 168 -20.99 -8.44 -13.46
C ALA A 168 -22.39 -8.93 -13.90
N ARG A 169 -23.14 -9.60 -13.01
CA ARG A 169 -24.52 -10.03 -13.30
C ARG A 169 -25.46 -8.85 -13.52
N TYR A 170 -25.35 -7.81 -12.70
CA TYR A 170 -26.15 -6.61 -12.83
C TYR A 170 -25.91 -5.90 -14.17
N ASN A 171 -24.63 -5.78 -14.56
CA ASN A 171 -24.23 -5.17 -15.82
C ASN A 171 -24.59 -6.02 -17.05
N ALA A 172 -24.74 -7.35 -16.91
CA ALA A 172 -25.22 -8.20 -18.00
C ALA A 172 -26.72 -8.01 -18.31
N ILE A 173 -27.52 -7.59 -17.31
CA ILE A 173 -28.96 -7.36 -17.46
C ILE A 173 -29.24 -5.95 -18.01
N ARG A 174 -28.41 -4.97 -17.64
CA ARG A 174 -28.50 -3.60 -18.16
C ARG A 174 -27.69 -3.46 -19.45
N SER A 175 -28.08 -2.51 -20.30
CA SER A 175 -27.30 -2.19 -21.51
C SER A 175 -25.85 -1.85 -21.11
N PRO A 176 -24.83 -2.36 -21.84
CA PRO A 176 -23.45 -2.32 -21.37
C PRO A 176 -22.89 -0.89 -21.26
N CYS A 177 -22.25 -0.63 -20.10
CA CYS A 177 -21.21 0.37 -19.89
C CYS A 177 -21.58 1.85 -20.10
N SER A 178 -22.43 2.40 -19.21
CA SER A 178 -22.32 3.84 -18.88
C SER A 178 -21.27 4.04 -17.79
N SER A 179 -20.50 5.12 -17.86
CA SER A 179 -19.51 5.51 -16.83
C SER A 179 -20.13 5.59 -15.43
N SER A 180 -21.41 5.98 -15.34
CA SER A 180 -22.17 6.05 -14.09
C SER A 180 -22.30 4.72 -13.36
N ASN A 181 -22.34 3.58 -14.07
CA ASN A 181 -22.45 2.27 -13.41
C ASN A 181 -21.13 1.87 -12.72
N ARG A 182 -19.98 2.27 -13.25
CA ARG A 182 -18.68 1.91 -12.67
C ARG A 182 -18.43 2.61 -11.33
N HIS A 183 -18.81 3.89 -11.22
CA HIS A 183 -18.75 4.62 -9.95
C HIS A 183 -19.60 3.96 -8.86
N TYR A 184 -20.79 3.44 -9.20
CA TYR A 184 -21.61 2.71 -8.24
C TYR A 184 -20.92 1.44 -7.72
N VAL A 185 -20.23 0.68 -8.58
CA VAL A 185 -19.50 -0.53 -8.16
C VAL A 185 -18.32 -0.16 -7.25
N ASP A 186 -17.59 0.90 -7.61
CA ASP A 186 -16.50 1.45 -6.78
C ASP A 186 -17.01 1.88 -5.40
N ASP A 187 -18.13 2.60 -5.32
CA ASP A 187 -18.74 3.04 -4.05
C ASP A 187 -19.14 1.85 -3.17
N ARG A 188 -19.73 0.80 -3.77
CA ARG A 188 -20.10 -0.42 -3.04
C ARG A 188 -18.87 -1.18 -2.54
N LEU A 189 -17.80 -1.23 -3.33
CA LEU A 189 -16.54 -1.85 -2.92
C LEU A 189 -15.90 -1.09 -1.76
N ILE A 190 -15.85 0.24 -1.84
CA ILE A 190 -15.33 1.09 -0.77
C ILE A 190 -16.14 0.90 0.50
N HIS A 191 -17.48 0.90 0.42
CA HIS A 191 -18.36 0.68 1.57
C HIS A 191 -18.12 -0.69 2.21
N LEU A 192 -18.01 -1.75 1.40
CA LEU A 192 -17.72 -3.10 1.88
C LEU A 192 -16.39 -3.15 2.65
N ILE A 193 -15.33 -2.54 2.10
CA ILE A 193 -14.01 -2.51 2.76
C ILE A 193 -14.08 -1.72 4.07
N GLN A 194 -14.81 -0.60 4.09
CA GLN A 194 -15.00 0.20 5.30
C GLN A 194 -15.77 -0.56 6.39
N GLU A 195 -16.87 -1.24 6.04
CA GLU A 195 -17.62 -2.08 6.98
C GLU A 195 -16.78 -3.24 7.51
N TYR A 196 -16.02 -3.88 6.62
CA TYR A 196 -15.10 -4.95 6.99
C TYR A 196 -14.10 -4.49 8.05
N ASN A 197 -13.45 -3.36 7.80
CA ASN A 197 -12.49 -2.79 8.73
C ASN A 197 -13.16 -2.42 10.06
N ARG A 198 -14.37 -1.84 10.06
CA ARG A 198 -15.12 -1.54 11.29
C ARG A 198 -15.55 -2.78 12.10
N ALA A 199 -15.65 -3.95 11.47
CA ALA A 199 -16.06 -5.17 12.16
C ALA A 199 -14.89 -5.86 12.87
N ILE A 200 -13.65 -5.60 12.43
CA ILE A 200 -12.44 -6.23 12.97
C ILE A 200 -11.83 -5.43 14.12
N PHE A 201 -12.06 -4.11 14.15
CA PHE A 201 -11.48 -3.18 15.12
C PHE A 201 -12.57 -2.43 15.89
#